data_AF-A0A7S4VKF4-F1
#
_entry.id   AF-A0A7S4VKF4-F1
#
_cell.length_a   1.000
_cell.length_b   1.000
_cell.length_c   1.000
_cell.angle_alpha   90.00
_cell.angle_beta   90.00
_cell.angle_gamma   90.00
#
_symmetry.space_group_name_H-M   'P 1'
#
loop_
_entity.id
_entity.type
_entity.pdbx_description
1 polymer ?
#
loop_
_entity_poly.entity_id
_entity_poly.type
_entity_poly.pdbx_seq_one_letter_code
_entity_poly.pdbx_strand_id
1 'polypeptide(L)'
;AGEGGGGVFFPPCSGFVVCPYAKEQADLLAMPCPAGPVGEFGLCESDFEALGSFAAAGLRATELVLARAADALVHGRIPISGAVVVRTPSGELAEVTVGQNGRIPPPSGHDEEEDAGGIGYPTDHGETGALRQIQDASAPDWANAVFATSLSPCIMCFRSIEWLWSLGLRRVVIAESKSFGGTADRVAALDGMVLVRLCNRRAVGMMRRFARTFPWDWAADIGEVPPADMGLLRQLRTEGSALGPQLVAQLRASGKGAAVFVPPDGRAA
;
A
#
# COMPACT_ATOMS: atom_id res chain seq x y z
N ALA A 1 -38.84 16.12 -34.75
CA ALA A 1 -38.21 15.95 -33.43
C ALA A 1 -37.09 14.94 -33.61
N GLY A 2 -35.84 15.41 -33.63
CA GLY A 2 -34.66 14.56 -33.71
C GLY A 2 -34.03 14.46 -32.33
N GLU A 3 -33.83 13.24 -31.84
CA GLU A 3 -33.21 12.98 -30.54
C GLU A 3 -31.71 12.78 -30.71
N GLY A 4 -30.98 13.44 -29.81
CA GLY A 4 -29.54 13.67 -29.87
C GLY A 4 -28.70 12.43 -29.58
N GLY A 5 -27.61 12.32 -30.32
CA GLY A 5 -26.47 11.47 -29.96
C GLY A 5 -25.76 12.07 -28.74
N GLY A 6 -25.91 11.40 -27.59
CA GLY A 6 -25.13 11.67 -26.38
C GLY A 6 -23.93 10.74 -26.32
N GLY A 7 -22.78 11.18 -26.82
CA GLY A 7 -21.51 10.53 -26.53
C GLY A 7 -21.23 10.62 -25.03
N VAL A 8 -20.93 9.49 -24.41
CA VAL A 8 -20.56 9.44 -22.98
C VAL A 8 -19.17 10.06 -22.83
N PHE A 9 -19.16 11.29 -22.33
CA PHE A 9 -17.96 12.03 -21.95
C PHE A 9 -17.40 11.41 -20.67
N PHE A 10 -16.24 10.75 -20.76
CA PHE A 10 -15.48 10.34 -19.58
C PHE A 10 -14.94 11.61 -18.89
N PRO A 11 -15.27 11.89 -17.62
CA PRO A 11 -14.59 12.95 -16.91
C PRO A 11 -13.13 12.53 -16.72
N PRO A 12 -12.15 13.44 -16.89
CA PRO A 12 -10.79 13.17 -16.46
C PRO A 12 -10.81 12.88 -14.95
N CYS A 13 -9.94 11.99 -14.48
CA CYS A 13 -9.69 11.76 -13.06
C CYS A 13 -9.16 13.04 -12.39
N SER A 14 -10.03 14.02 -12.14
CA SER A 14 -9.76 15.26 -11.44
C SER A 14 -10.25 15.12 -10.01
N GLY A 15 -9.43 14.42 -9.21
CA GLY A 15 -9.68 14.20 -7.79
C GLY A 15 -8.40 14.22 -6.96
N PHE A 16 -7.37 14.96 -7.40
CA PHE A 16 -6.26 15.27 -6.50
C PHE A 16 -6.75 16.35 -5.52
N VAL A 17 -7.25 15.92 -4.36
CA VAL A 17 -7.47 16.81 -3.22
C VAL A 17 -6.14 17.48 -2.90
N VAL A 18 -6.12 18.82 -2.99
CA VAL A 18 -4.96 19.63 -2.64
C VAL A 18 -4.68 19.39 -1.16
N CYS A 19 -3.48 18.88 -0.87
CA CYS A 19 -3.00 18.73 0.49
C CYS A 19 -2.87 20.14 1.11
N PRO A 20 -3.51 20.43 2.26
CA PRO A 20 -3.32 21.71 2.95
C PRO A 20 -1.88 21.88 3.48
N TYR A 21 -1.08 20.82 3.49
CA TYR A 21 0.35 20.83 3.86
C TYR A 21 1.28 21.06 2.65
N ALA A 22 0.75 21.68 1.59
CA ALA A 22 1.53 22.11 0.45
C ALA A 22 2.53 23.20 0.86
N LYS A 23 3.74 22.79 1.25
CA LYS A 23 4.91 23.47 0.68
C LYS A 23 4.79 23.28 -0.83
N GLU A 24 4.61 24.37 -1.54
CA GLU A 24 4.13 24.43 -2.92
C GLU A 24 4.82 23.42 -3.85
N GLN A 25 4.00 22.75 -4.64
CA GLN A 25 4.34 21.62 -5.51
C GLN A 25 5.30 21.94 -6.67
N ALA A 26 5.95 23.10 -6.67
CA ALA A 26 6.86 23.57 -7.70
C ALA A 26 8.27 23.91 -7.19
N ASP A 27 8.46 24.25 -5.90
CA ASP A 27 9.73 24.84 -5.41
C ASP A 27 10.65 23.90 -4.60
N LEU A 28 10.22 22.67 -4.30
CA LEU A 28 11.04 21.70 -3.56
C LEU A 28 12.09 20.97 -4.43
N LEU A 29 12.38 21.45 -5.64
CA LEU A 29 13.45 20.88 -6.47
C LEU A 29 14.87 21.29 -6.06
N ALA A 30 15.05 22.23 -5.13
CA ALA A 30 16.40 22.66 -4.74
C ALA A 30 16.47 23.42 -3.41
N MET A 31 15.71 23.03 -2.38
CA MET A 31 16.00 23.56 -1.04
C MET A 31 16.93 22.57 -0.33
N PRO A 32 18.25 22.88 -0.20
CA PRO A 32 19.10 22.08 0.68
C PRO A 32 18.49 22.11 2.09
N CYS A 33 18.53 20.96 2.76
CA CYS A 33 18.17 20.91 4.17
C CYS A 33 19.03 21.95 4.92
N PRO A 34 18.42 22.87 5.70
CA PRO A 34 19.16 23.89 6.42
C PRO A 34 20.10 23.30 7.50
N ALA A 35 19.98 21.99 7.78
CA ALA A 35 20.70 21.26 8.82
C ALA A 35 21.65 20.15 8.31
N GLY A 36 21.86 19.96 6.99
CA GLY A 36 22.81 18.94 6.49
C GLY A 36 22.49 18.36 5.10
N PRO A 37 23.20 17.30 4.66
CA PRO A 37 22.93 16.65 3.38
C PRO A 37 21.54 16.00 3.37
N VAL A 38 20.85 16.11 2.24
CA VAL A 38 19.56 15.44 2.02
C VAL A 38 19.83 13.95 1.81
N GLY A 39 19.23 13.10 2.64
CA GLY A 39 19.40 11.64 2.56
C GLY A 39 18.87 11.05 1.24
N GLU A 40 19.13 9.77 0.99
CA GLU A 40 18.75 9.09 -0.26
C GLU A 40 17.29 9.33 -0.64
N PHE A 41 16.37 9.38 0.33
CA PHE A 41 14.93 9.54 0.08
C PHE A 41 14.41 10.99 0.01
N GLY A 42 15.30 11.98 0.00
CA GLY A 42 14.86 13.38 0.01
C GLY A 42 14.38 13.86 1.38
N LEU A 43 14.85 13.23 2.47
CA LEU A 43 14.41 13.49 3.84
C LEU A 43 15.45 14.28 4.62
N CYS A 44 14.98 15.06 5.59
CA CYS A 44 15.80 15.69 6.60
C CYS A 44 15.19 15.59 7.99
N GLU A 45 16.00 15.67 9.04
CA GLU A 45 15.52 15.59 10.42
C GLU A 45 14.52 16.73 10.74
N SER A 46 14.67 17.91 10.13
CA SER A 46 13.71 19.01 10.30
C SER A 46 12.32 18.72 9.75
N ASP A 47 12.15 17.74 8.85
CA ASP A 47 10.82 17.28 8.44
C ASP A 47 10.04 16.62 9.59
N PHE A 48 10.73 16.28 10.68
CA PHE A 48 10.21 15.58 11.85
C PHE A 48 10.24 16.44 13.12
N GLU A 49 10.39 17.77 12.99
CA GLU A 49 10.50 18.69 14.14
C GLU A 49 9.34 18.56 15.14
N ALA A 50 8.13 18.24 14.67
CA ALA A 50 6.95 18.03 15.49
C ALA A 50 7.11 16.84 16.47
N LEU A 51 8.00 15.88 16.16
CA LEU A 51 8.32 14.76 17.04
C LEU A 51 9.28 15.14 18.17
N GLY A 52 9.83 16.35 18.17
CA GLY A 52 10.75 16.85 19.20
C GLY A 52 12.00 15.97 19.32
N SER A 53 12.26 15.44 20.52
CA SER A 53 13.40 14.54 20.79
C SER A 53 13.36 13.20 20.03
N PHE A 54 12.28 12.92 19.31
CA PHE A 54 12.10 11.71 18.48
C PHE A 54 12.24 11.99 16.98
N ALA A 55 12.69 13.19 16.58
CA ALA A 55 12.88 13.54 15.17
C ALA A 55 13.79 12.55 14.43
N ALA A 56 14.96 12.22 15.00
CA ALA A 56 15.85 11.18 14.47
C ALA A 56 15.19 9.80 14.34
N ALA A 57 14.34 9.40 15.30
CA ALA A 57 13.61 8.14 15.22
C ALA A 57 12.56 8.16 14.09
N GLY A 58 11.88 9.29 13.90
CA GLY A 58 10.94 9.49 12.78
C GLY A 58 11.63 9.47 11.43
N LEU A 59 12.78 10.13 11.29
CA LEU A 59 13.63 10.06 10.11
C LEU A 59 14.01 8.62 9.80
N ARG A 60 14.58 7.91 10.79
CA ARG A 60 15.02 6.53 10.61
C ARG A 60 13.87 5.59 10.23
N ALA A 61 12.74 5.67 10.94
CA ALA A 61 11.57 4.86 10.63
C ALA A 61 11.06 5.13 9.20
N THR A 62 11.12 6.38 8.75
CA THR A 62 10.69 6.77 7.39
C THR A 62 11.65 6.24 6.33
N GLU A 63 12.96 6.29 6.56
CA GLU A 63 13.95 5.71 5.65
C GLU A 63 13.73 4.21 5.47
N LEU A 64 13.45 3.49 6.57
CA LEU A 64 13.18 2.05 6.53
C LEU A 64 11.95 1.72 5.68
N VAL A 65 10.82 2.43 5.88
CA VAL A 65 9.63 2.17 5.06
C VAL A 65 9.86 2.52 3.59
N LEU A 66 10.56 3.63 3.29
CA LEU A 66 10.80 4.01 1.89
C LEU A 66 11.78 3.07 1.19
N ALA A 67 12.82 2.60 1.88
CA ALA A 67 13.74 1.59 1.36
C ALA A 67 13.01 0.27 1.08
N ARG A 68 12.19 -0.20 2.03
CA ARG A 68 11.43 -1.43 1.86
C ARG A 68 10.38 -1.34 0.75
N ALA A 69 9.70 -0.18 0.63
CA ALA A 69 8.74 0.05 -0.44
C ALA A 69 9.43 0.11 -1.82
N ALA A 70 10.63 0.67 -1.92
CA ALA A 70 11.41 0.69 -3.14
C ALA A 70 11.83 -0.71 -3.58
N ASP A 71 12.31 -1.53 -2.63
CA ASP A 71 12.65 -2.93 -2.86
C ASP A 71 11.43 -3.75 -3.32
N ALA A 72 10.29 -3.61 -2.63
CA ALA A 72 9.05 -4.27 -3.00
C ALA A 72 8.64 -3.93 -4.46
N LEU A 73 8.76 -2.66 -4.86
CA LEU A 73 8.45 -2.24 -6.23
C LEU A 73 9.36 -2.88 -7.27
N VAL A 74 10.66 -3.02 -6.97
CA VAL A 74 11.64 -3.66 -7.86
C VAL A 74 11.24 -5.12 -8.11
N HIS A 75 10.72 -5.79 -7.09
CA HIS A 75 10.24 -7.16 -7.15
C HIS A 75 8.78 -7.32 -7.60
N GLY A 76 8.16 -6.26 -8.14
CA GLY A 76 6.79 -6.31 -8.68
C GLY A 76 5.70 -6.43 -7.62
N ARG A 77 6.00 -6.09 -6.36
CA ARG A 77 5.06 -6.12 -5.23
C ARG A 77 4.51 -4.73 -4.95
N ILE A 78 3.44 -4.67 -4.16
CA ILE A 78 2.80 -3.42 -3.77
C ILE A 78 3.77 -2.63 -2.86
N PRO A 79 4.17 -1.40 -3.22
CA PRO A 79 5.21 -0.66 -2.50
C PRO A 79 4.68 0.06 -1.24
N ILE A 80 4.04 -0.71 -0.37
CA ILE A 80 3.52 -0.27 0.92
C ILE A 80 4.24 -1.03 2.02
N SER A 81 4.69 -0.31 3.04
CA SER A 81 5.53 -0.84 4.13
C SER A 81 5.25 -0.10 5.43
N GLY A 82 5.53 -0.76 6.55
CA GLY A 82 5.46 -0.21 7.89
C GLY A 82 6.77 -0.45 8.65
N ALA A 83 7.09 0.41 9.61
CA ALA A 83 8.24 0.21 10.48
C ALA A 83 8.00 0.79 11.87
N VAL A 84 8.67 0.20 12.87
CA VAL A 84 8.68 0.71 14.25
C VAL A 84 10.12 0.95 14.66
N VAL A 85 10.41 2.16 15.12
CA VAL A 85 11.70 2.52 15.73
C VAL A 85 11.44 3.05 17.14
N VAL A 86 12.16 2.53 18.12
CA VAL A 86 12.13 2.97 19.51
C VAL A 86 13.36 3.81 19.80
N ARG A 87 13.16 4.96 20.44
CA ARG A 87 14.26 5.74 21.01
C ARG A 87 14.50 5.25 22.45
N THR A 88 15.63 4.63 22.72
CA THR A 88 15.97 4.12 24.06
C THR A 88 16.16 5.28 25.05
N PRO A 89 16.16 5.01 26.38
CA PRO A 89 16.49 6.01 27.39
C PRO A 89 17.88 6.65 27.21
N SER A 90 18.87 5.92 26.67
CA SER A 90 20.20 6.46 26.34
C SER A 90 20.20 7.38 25.11
N GLY A 91 19.09 7.42 24.35
CA GLY A 91 18.96 8.19 23.12
C GLY A 91 19.36 7.43 21.86
N GLU A 92 19.74 6.16 21.98
CA GLU A 92 19.98 5.27 20.84
C GLU A 92 18.68 4.90 20.13
N LEU A 93 18.77 4.57 18.84
CA LEU A 93 17.63 4.14 18.05
C LEU A 93 17.67 2.61 17.90
N ALA A 94 16.59 1.96 18.29
CA ALA A 94 16.38 0.53 18.12
C ALA A 94 15.30 0.31 17.04
N GLU A 95 15.68 -0.33 15.94
CA GLU A 95 14.76 -0.77 14.90
C GLU A 95 14.04 -2.02 15.37
N VAL A 96 12.75 -1.90 15.66
CA VAL A 96 11.96 -3.01 16.21
C VAL A 96 11.47 -3.91 15.07
N THR A 97 10.86 -3.32 14.03
CA THR A 97 10.38 -4.06 12.86
C THR A 97 10.37 -3.23 11.59
N VAL A 98 10.46 -3.92 10.44
CA VAL A 98 10.25 -3.37 9.10
C VAL A 98 9.51 -4.38 8.26
N GLY A 99 8.24 -4.12 7.99
CA GLY A 99 7.38 -4.97 7.20
C GLY A 99 7.06 -4.41 5.82
N GLN A 100 6.57 -5.28 4.96
CA GLN A 100 6.13 -4.96 3.60
C GLN A 100 4.75 -5.54 3.33
N ASN A 101 4.09 -5.01 2.31
CA ASN A 101 2.85 -5.58 1.80
C ASN A 101 3.14 -6.96 1.18
N GLY A 102 2.49 -7.98 1.76
CA GLY A 102 2.66 -9.38 1.41
C GLY A 102 1.58 -9.92 0.46
N ARG A 103 0.61 -9.09 0.05
CA ARG A 103 -0.54 -9.53 -0.75
C ARG A 103 -0.11 -10.12 -2.09
N ILE A 104 0.94 -9.56 -2.69
CA ILE A 104 1.62 -10.17 -3.83
C ILE A 104 2.87 -10.86 -3.28
N PRO A 105 2.92 -12.21 -3.24
CA PRO A 105 4.10 -12.93 -2.81
C PRO A 105 5.22 -12.78 -3.84
N PRO A 106 6.50 -12.98 -3.45
CA PRO A 106 7.60 -12.97 -4.39
C PRO A 106 7.44 -14.08 -5.45
N PRO A 107 8.06 -13.92 -6.64
CA PRO A 107 8.12 -14.99 -7.62
C PRO A 107 8.78 -16.25 -7.01
N SER A 108 8.26 -17.43 -7.33
CA SER A 108 8.87 -18.71 -6.91
C SER A 108 10.34 -18.78 -7.33
N GLY A 109 11.24 -19.02 -6.36
CA GLY A 109 12.69 -19.16 -6.59
C GLY A 109 13.55 -17.96 -6.18
N HIS A 110 12.98 -16.91 -5.58
CA HIS A 110 13.75 -15.92 -4.82
C HIS A 110 13.94 -16.41 -3.37
N ASP A 111 15.19 -16.35 -2.91
CA ASP A 111 15.73 -16.77 -1.60
C ASP A 111 14.72 -17.34 -0.58
N GLU A 112 14.81 -18.65 -0.38
CA GLU A 112 13.84 -19.51 0.33
C GLU A 112 13.73 -19.27 1.85
N GLU A 113 14.47 -18.32 2.44
CA GLU A 113 14.60 -18.24 3.91
C GLU A 113 13.78 -17.13 4.58
N GLU A 114 13.33 -16.07 3.89
CA GLU A 114 12.57 -14.97 4.54
C GLU A 114 11.14 -14.78 4.01
N ASP A 115 10.81 -15.32 2.84
CA ASP A 115 9.50 -15.11 2.21
C ASP A 115 9.11 -16.32 1.34
N ALA A 116 9.24 -17.52 1.94
CA ALA A 116 9.01 -18.82 1.30
C ALA A 116 7.61 -18.94 0.68
N GLY A 117 7.49 -18.67 -0.62
CA GLY A 117 6.41 -19.13 -1.49
C GLY A 117 4.99 -19.02 -0.94
N GLY A 118 4.70 -17.95 -0.18
CA GLY A 118 3.48 -17.82 0.59
C GLY A 118 2.24 -17.49 -0.25
N ILE A 119 1.07 -17.82 0.30
CA ILE A 119 -0.20 -17.24 -0.17
C ILE A 119 -0.25 -15.80 0.33
N GLY A 120 -0.44 -14.83 -0.56
CA GLY A 120 -0.71 -13.45 -0.16
C GLY A 120 -2.16 -13.28 0.28
N TYR A 121 -2.37 -12.74 1.49
CA TYR A 121 -3.69 -12.55 2.07
C TYR A 121 -4.20 -11.11 1.88
N PRO A 122 -5.53 -10.90 1.83
CA PRO A 122 -6.10 -9.55 1.80
C PRO A 122 -5.75 -8.68 3.00
N THR A 123 -5.25 -9.26 4.09
CA THR A 123 -4.82 -8.56 5.30
C THR A 123 -3.33 -8.22 5.30
N ASP A 124 -2.57 -8.60 4.25
CA ASP A 124 -1.11 -8.45 4.17
C ASP A 124 -0.67 -7.07 3.67
N HIS A 125 -1.06 -6.04 4.40
CA HIS A 125 -0.65 -4.66 4.15
C HIS A 125 0.73 -4.38 4.73
N GLY A 126 1.34 -3.25 4.37
CA GLY A 126 2.65 -2.86 4.89
C GLY A 126 2.67 -2.73 6.42
N GLU A 127 1.65 -2.10 6.99
CA GLU A 127 1.53 -1.89 8.43
C GLU A 127 1.31 -3.21 9.19
N THR A 128 0.45 -4.09 8.68
CA THR A 128 0.22 -5.39 9.30
C THR A 128 1.43 -6.31 9.12
N GLY A 129 2.13 -6.22 7.99
CA GLY A 129 3.42 -6.88 7.76
C GLY A 129 4.46 -6.50 8.82
N ALA A 130 4.51 -5.22 9.20
CA ALA A 130 5.43 -4.74 10.24
C ALA A 130 5.04 -5.25 11.63
N LEU A 131 3.74 -5.34 11.90
CA LEU A 131 3.23 -5.83 13.18
C LEU A 131 3.37 -7.33 13.36
N ARG A 132 3.24 -8.13 12.28
CA ARG A 132 3.40 -9.58 12.36
C ARG A 132 4.79 -10.04 12.74
N GLN A 133 5.80 -9.19 12.54
CA GLN A 133 7.15 -9.45 13.00
C GLN A 133 7.32 -9.26 14.52
N ILE A 134 6.35 -8.62 15.19
CA ILE A 134 6.33 -8.46 16.64
C ILE A 134 5.65 -9.67 17.27
N GLN A 135 6.44 -10.57 17.87
CA GLN A 135 5.89 -11.77 18.53
C GLN A 135 5.07 -11.43 19.78
N ASP A 136 5.55 -10.47 20.57
CA ASP A 136 4.89 -9.99 21.78
C ASP A 136 4.74 -8.48 21.71
N ALA A 137 3.51 -8.01 21.48
CA ALA A 137 3.22 -6.59 21.38
C ALA A 137 3.39 -5.83 22.71
N SER A 138 3.59 -6.51 23.84
CA SER A 138 3.93 -5.85 25.12
C SER A 138 5.43 -5.54 25.25
N ALA A 139 6.28 -6.14 24.42
CA ALA A 139 7.73 -5.98 24.52
C ALA A 139 8.27 -4.60 24.07
N PRO A 140 7.77 -3.97 22.98
CA PRO A 140 8.25 -2.65 22.59
C PRO A 140 7.83 -1.56 23.59
N ASP A 141 8.75 -0.63 23.87
CA ASP A 141 8.42 0.59 24.62
C ASP A 141 7.66 1.57 23.71
N TRP A 142 6.35 1.37 23.61
CA TRP A 142 5.47 2.16 22.72
C TRP A 142 5.45 3.65 23.06
N ALA A 143 5.66 4.03 24.33
CA ALA A 143 5.71 5.43 24.74
C ALA A 143 6.90 6.16 24.11
N ASN A 144 7.97 5.42 23.82
CA ASN A 144 9.19 5.90 23.14
C ASN A 144 9.30 5.43 21.68
N ALA A 145 8.26 4.83 21.13
CA ALA A 145 8.22 4.37 19.74
C ALA A 145 7.74 5.47 18.77
N VAL A 146 8.20 5.35 17.53
CA VAL A 146 7.64 6.00 16.34
C VAL A 146 7.22 4.91 15.36
N PHE A 147 5.97 4.94 14.94
CA PHE A 147 5.46 4.08 13.87
C PHE A 147 5.45 4.85 12.55
N ALA A 148 6.11 4.35 11.51
CA ALA A 148 6.07 4.93 10.17
C ALA A 148 5.32 4.01 9.21
N THR A 149 4.59 4.60 8.27
CA THR A 149 4.01 3.91 7.10
C THR A 149 4.33 4.69 5.82
N SER A 150 4.63 3.98 4.73
CA SER A 150 4.94 4.61 3.45
C SER A 150 3.72 5.23 2.77
N LEU A 151 2.51 4.79 3.12
CA LEU A 151 1.23 5.29 2.59
C LEU A 151 0.21 5.46 3.71
N SER A 152 -0.71 6.42 3.57
CA SER A 152 -1.80 6.63 4.52
C SER A 152 -2.54 5.33 4.84
N PRO A 153 -2.78 5.01 6.12
CA PRO A 153 -3.34 3.71 6.50
C PRO A 153 -4.79 3.57 6.05
N CYS A 154 -5.16 2.36 5.62
CA CYS A 154 -6.56 2.01 5.42
C CYS A 154 -7.28 1.82 6.78
N ILE A 155 -8.58 1.55 6.75
CA ILE A 155 -9.37 1.33 7.98
C ILE A 155 -8.83 0.18 8.85
N MET A 156 -8.35 -0.91 8.23
CA MET A 156 -7.78 -2.05 8.94
C MET A 156 -6.48 -1.64 9.64
N CYS A 157 -5.54 -1.04 8.92
CA CYS A 157 -4.27 -0.60 9.47
C CYS A 157 -4.44 0.47 10.55
N PHE A 158 -5.42 1.36 10.40
CA PHE A 158 -5.78 2.30 11.46
C PHE A 158 -6.22 1.62 12.74
N ARG A 159 -7.04 0.56 12.67
CA ARG A 159 -7.44 -0.19 13.87
C ARG A 159 -6.25 -0.83 14.57
N SER A 160 -5.24 -1.26 13.81
CA SER A 160 -3.98 -1.73 14.38
C SER A 160 -3.22 -0.59 15.07
N ILE A 161 -3.09 0.59 14.44
CA ILE A 161 -2.44 1.76 15.03
C ILE A 161 -3.19 2.24 16.29
N GLU A 162 -4.52 2.25 16.29
CA GLU A 162 -5.36 2.57 17.44
C GLU A 162 -5.13 1.60 18.59
N TRP A 163 -4.94 0.32 18.30
CA TRP A 163 -4.56 -0.66 19.31
C TRP A 163 -3.16 -0.38 19.87
N LEU A 164 -2.15 -0.09 19.03
CA LEU A 164 -0.82 0.32 19.52
C LEU A 164 -0.87 1.60 20.36
N TRP A 165 -1.73 2.53 20.00
CA TRP A 165 -1.98 3.74 20.79
C TRP A 165 -2.50 3.38 22.19
N SER A 166 -3.38 2.39 22.31
CA SER A 166 -3.81 1.88 23.63
C SER A 166 -2.67 1.26 24.45
N LEU A 167 -1.60 0.79 23.79
CA LEU A 167 -0.38 0.25 24.41
C LEU A 167 0.67 1.33 24.73
N GLY A 168 0.45 2.58 24.31
CA GLY A 168 1.34 3.70 24.60
C GLY A 168 1.90 4.43 23.38
N LEU A 169 1.59 4.01 22.15
CA LEU A 169 2.10 4.70 20.95
C LEU A 169 1.55 6.12 20.87
N ARG A 170 2.43 7.10 20.67
CA ARG A 170 2.05 8.53 20.58
C ARG A 170 2.59 9.24 19.34
N ARG A 171 3.31 8.54 18.46
CA ARG A 171 4.00 9.16 17.30
C ARG A 171 3.81 8.31 16.06
N VAL A 172 3.22 8.91 15.04
CA VAL A 172 3.04 8.28 13.73
C VAL A 172 3.60 9.17 12.63
N VAL A 173 4.28 8.57 11.67
CA VAL A 173 4.69 9.21 10.42
C VAL A 173 3.96 8.55 9.26
N ILE A 174 3.38 9.38 8.38
CA ILE A 174 2.83 8.96 7.09
C ILE A 174 3.67 9.60 5.99
N ALA A 175 4.39 8.78 5.23
CA ALA A 175 5.28 9.29 4.19
C ALA A 175 4.48 9.91 3.02
N GLU A 176 3.36 9.33 2.61
CA GLU A 176 2.49 9.93 1.59
C GLU A 176 0.99 9.64 1.82
N SER A 177 0.12 10.54 1.36
CA SER A 177 -1.35 10.40 1.49
C SER A 177 -2.14 10.90 0.27
N LYS A 178 -1.47 11.14 -0.87
CA LYS A 178 -2.09 11.61 -2.11
C LYS A 178 -2.61 10.48 -2.98
N SER A 179 -1.89 9.35 -3.04
CA SER A 179 -2.33 8.22 -3.87
C SER A 179 -3.52 7.49 -3.23
N PHE A 180 -3.60 7.54 -1.90
CA PHE A 180 -4.71 7.05 -1.11
C PHE A 180 -4.81 7.88 0.17
N GLY A 181 -5.96 8.52 0.39
CA GLY A 181 -6.19 9.41 1.53
C GLY A 181 -6.32 8.65 2.86
N GLY A 182 -6.86 7.44 2.81
CA GLY A 182 -6.96 6.53 3.94
C GLY A 182 -7.61 7.17 5.17
N THR A 183 -7.00 6.95 6.33
CA THR A 183 -7.54 7.32 7.64
C THR A 183 -6.61 8.22 8.44
N ALA A 184 -5.71 8.95 7.76
CA ALA A 184 -4.75 9.86 8.40
C ALA A 184 -5.41 10.82 9.40
N ASP A 185 -6.59 11.36 9.08
CA ASP A 185 -7.29 12.30 9.96
C ASP A 185 -7.83 11.61 11.23
N ARG A 186 -8.14 10.31 11.16
CA ARG A 186 -8.50 9.52 12.36
C ARG A 186 -7.30 9.24 13.23
N VAL A 187 -6.12 9.01 12.65
CA VAL A 187 -4.87 8.90 13.40
C VAL A 187 -4.59 10.21 14.14
N ALA A 188 -4.74 11.35 13.46
CA ALA A 188 -4.56 12.67 14.07
C ALA A 188 -5.56 12.96 15.21
N ALA A 189 -6.73 12.34 15.18
CA ALA A 189 -7.76 12.51 16.21
C ALA A 189 -7.54 11.65 17.47
N LEU A 190 -6.54 10.75 17.48
CA LEU A 190 -6.19 9.98 18.68
C LEU A 190 -5.57 10.90 19.73
N ASP A 191 -6.05 10.82 20.97
CA ASP A 191 -5.61 11.72 22.03
C ASP A 191 -4.10 11.60 22.31
N GLY A 192 -3.43 12.75 22.40
CA GLY A 192 -1.98 12.84 22.56
C GLY A 192 -1.14 12.30 21.39
N MET A 193 -1.74 12.00 20.23
CA MET A 193 -1.01 11.55 19.04
C MET A 193 -0.33 12.73 18.33
N VAL A 194 0.97 12.58 18.08
CA VAL A 194 1.73 13.46 17.18
C VAL A 194 1.83 12.78 15.82
N LEU A 195 1.24 13.40 14.81
CA LEU A 195 1.24 12.91 13.43
C LEU A 195 2.10 13.79 12.53
N VAL A 196 3.06 13.19 11.83
CA VAL A 196 3.82 13.84 10.74
C VAL A 196 3.34 13.31 9.39
N ARG A 197 3.00 14.21 8.45
CA ARG A 197 2.56 13.88 7.08
C ARG A 197 3.53 14.52 6.09
N LEU A 198 4.30 13.71 5.35
CA LEU A 198 5.43 14.22 4.55
C LEU A 198 5.09 14.54 3.09
N CYS A 199 4.09 13.88 2.50
CA CYS A 199 3.85 13.93 1.05
C CYS A 199 5.11 13.66 0.21
N ASN A 200 5.93 12.69 0.64
CA ASN A 200 7.21 12.36 0.05
C ASN A 200 7.07 12.04 -1.45
N ARG A 201 7.85 12.75 -2.29
CA ARG A 201 7.75 12.64 -3.76
C ARG A 201 8.14 11.26 -4.28
N ARG A 202 9.09 10.58 -3.64
CA ARG A 202 9.51 9.23 -4.05
C ARG A 202 8.41 8.23 -3.77
N ALA A 203 7.81 8.26 -2.59
CA ALA A 203 6.66 7.42 -2.24
C ALA A 203 5.49 7.61 -3.22
N VAL A 204 5.11 8.87 -3.51
CA VAL A 204 4.08 9.18 -4.53
C VAL A 204 4.47 8.63 -5.92
N GLY A 205 5.74 8.74 -6.29
CA GLY A 205 6.26 8.20 -7.55
C GLY A 205 6.13 6.68 -7.64
N MET A 206 6.47 5.97 -6.55
CA MET A 206 6.34 4.51 -6.45
C MET A 206 4.88 4.08 -6.56
N MET A 207 3.98 4.70 -5.80
CA MET A 207 2.54 4.39 -5.84
C MET A 207 1.93 4.64 -7.22
N ARG A 208 2.24 5.78 -7.85
CA ARG A 208 1.77 6.08 -9.22
C ARG A 208 2.29 5.08 -10.24
N ARG A 209 3.55 4.66 -10.13
CA ARG A 209 4.14 3.66 -11.02
C ARG A 209 3.44 2.32 -10.82
N PHE A 210 3.26 1.88 -9.59
CA PHE A 210 2.59 0.61 -9.27
C PHE A 210 1.13 0.62 -9.75
N ALA A 211 0.32 1.60 -9.37
CA ALA A 211 -1.09 1.70 -9.74
C ALA A 211 -1.31 1.76 -11.27
N ARG A 212 -0.39 2.38 -12.03
CA ARG A 212 -0.45 2.37 -13.49
C ARG A 212 -0.10 1.01 -14.10
N THR A 213 0.82 0.28 -13.48
CA THR A 213 1.34 -1.00 -13.99
C THR A 213 0.40 -2.15 -13.60
N PHE A 214 -0.15 -2.11 -12.39
CA PHE A 214 -0.97 -3.15 -11.76
C PHE A 214 -2.26 -2.53 -11.17
N PRO A 215 -3.16 -1.97 -12.01
CA PRO A 215 -4.33 -1.24 -11.52
C PRO A 215 -5.32 -2.10 -10.74
N TRP A 216 -5.45 -3.38 -11.11
CA TRP A 216 -6.36 -4.32 -10.45
C TRP A 216 -5.84 -4.76 -9.09
N ASP A 217 -4.55 -5.05 -8.98
CA ASP A 217 -3.91 -5.37 -7.70
C ASP A 217 -3.94 -4.18 -6.75
N TRP A 218 -3.71 -2.98 -7.29
CA TRP A 218 -3.85 -1.73 -6.54
C TRP A 218 -5.26 -1.56 -5.98
N ALA A 219 -6.29 -1.62 -6.83
CA ALA A 219 -7.69 -1.50 -6.40
C ALA A 219 -8.04 -2.53 -5.32
N ALA A 220 -7.63 -3.78 -5.54
CA ALA A 220 -7.88 -4.87 -4.61
C ALA A 220 -7.18 -4.67 -3.25
N ASP A 221 -6.00 -4.05 -3.21
CA ASP A 221 -5.26 -3.76 -1.97
C ASP A 221 -5.92 -2.65 -1.12
N ILE A 222 -6.43 -1.61 -1.76
CA ILE A 222 -7.15 -0.53 -1.04
C ILE A 222 -8.62 -0.84 -0.76
N GLY A 223 -9.08 -2.03 -1.14
CA GLY A 223 -10.47 -2.46 -0.96
C GLY A 223 -11.45 -1.77 -1.91
N GLU A 224 -10.95 -1.16 -2.99
CA GLU A 224 -11.80 -0.78 -4.12
C GLU A 224 -12.25 -2.05 -4.83
N VAL A 225 -13.56 -2.26 -4.89
CA VAL A 225 -14.12 -3.31 -5.75
C VAL A 225 -13.86 -2.84 -7.18
N PRO A 226 -13.02 -3.54 -7.96
CA PRO A 226 -12.87 -3.16 -9.35
C PRO A 226 -14.26 -3.19 -9.99
N PRO A 227 -14.58 -2.27 -10.91
CA PRO A 227 -15.85 -2.33 -11.60
C PRO A 227 -15.90 -3.69 -12.29
N ALA A 228 -16.66 -4.61 -11.68
CA ALA A 228 -17.20 -5.72 -12.40
C ALA A 228 -18.05 -5.03 -13.46
N ASP A 229 -17.58 -5.01 -14.70
CA ASP A 229 -18.52 -4.91 -15.79
C ASP A 229 -19.38 -6.16 -15.68
N MET A 230 -20.42 -6.06 -14.85
CA MET A 230 -21.39 -7.09 -14.60
C MET A 230 -22.15 -7.38 -15.89
N GLY A 231 -22.06 -6.52 -16.91
CA GLY A 231 -22.50 -6.79 -18.28
C GLY A 231 -21.59 -7.82 -18.93
N LEU A 232 -20.28 -7.53 -19.06
CA LEU A 232 -19.30 -8.46 -19.64
C LEU A 232 -19.23 -9.80 -18.87
N LEU A 233 -19.16 -9.77 -17.54
CA LEU A 233 -19.11 -11.00 -16.73
C LEU A 233 -20.40 -11.82 -16.84
N ARG A 234 -21.57 -11.17 -16.93
CA ARG A 234 -22.86 -11.85 -17.13
C ARG A 234 -22.94 -12.40 -18.56
N GLN A 235 -22.49 -11.66 -19.56
CA GLN A 235 -22.41 -12.09 -20.94
C GLN A 235 -21.52 -13.33 -21.08
N LEU A 236 -20.28 -13.29 -20.57
CA LEU A 236 -19.35 -14.42 -20.59
C LEU A 236 -19.92 -15.64 -19.84
N ARG A 237 -20.60 -15.44 -18.70
CA ARG A 237 -21.26 -16.52 -17.95
C ARG A 237 -22.44 -17.12 -18.74
N THR A 238 -23.24 -16.29 -19.40
CA THR A 238 -24.39 -16.72 -20.21
C THR A 238 -23.91 -17.48 -21.45
N GLU A 239 -22.93 -16.95 -22.17
CA GLU A 239 -22.34 -17.59 -23.36
C GLU A 239 -21.66 -18.92 -22.98
N GLY A 240 -20.87 -18.94 -21.90
CA GLY A 240 -20.26 -20.17 -21.39
C GLY A 240 -21.27 -21.23 -20.95
N SER A 241 -22.39 -20.82 -20.33
CA SER A 241 -23.47 -21.75 -19.94
C SER A 241 -24.24 -22.31 -21.13
N ALA A 242 -24.34 -21.57 -22.24
CA ALA A 242 -24.99 -22.01 -23.47
C ALA A 242 -24.09 -22.94 -24.30
N LEU A 243 -22.79 -22.67 -24.35
CA LEU A 243 -21.80 -23.43 -25.13
C LEU A 243 -21.33 -24.70 -24.43
N GLY A 244 -21.24 -24.69 -23.09
CA GLY A 244 -20.73 -25.79 -22.28
C GLY A 244 -21.38 -27.15 -22.56
N PRO A 245 -22.72 -27.28 -22.57
CA PRO A 245 -23.39 -28.55 -22.85
C PRO A 245 -23.09 -29.11 -24.25
N GLN A 246 -22.99 -28.23 -25.26
CA GLN A 246 -22.71 -28.64 -26.65
C GLN A 246 -21.27 -29.13 -26.79
N LEU A 247 -20.32 -28.43 -26.17
CA LEU A 247 -18.90 -28.80 -26.18
C LEU A 247 -18.67 -30.13 -25.42
N VAL A 248 -19.32 -30.32 -24.26
CA VAL A 248 -19.29 -31.59 -23.51
C VAL A 248 -19.89 -32.73 -24.32
N ALA A 249 -20.99 -32.50 -25.06
CA ALA A 249 -21.59 -33.52 -25.91
C ALA A 249 -20.68 -33.92 -27.09
N GLN A 250 -20.05 -32.95 -27.75
CA GLN A 250 -19.09 -33.20 -28.83
C GLN A 250 -17.86 -33.98 -28.36
N LEU A 251 -17.32 -33.62 -27.19
CA LEU A 251 -16.16 -34.31 -26.62
C LEU A 251 -16.49 -35.74 -26.20
N ARG A 252 -17.66 -35.98 -25.59
CA ARG A 252 -18.15 -37.33 -25.29
C ARG A 252 -18.33 -38.17 -26.55
N ALA A 253 -18.85 -37.58 -27.62
CA ALA A 253 -19.02 -38.26 -28.91
C ALA A 253 -17.67 -38.59 -29.59
N SER A 254 -16.62 -37.82 -29.32
CA SER A 254 -15.27 -38.06 -29.86
C SER A 254 -14.49 -39.18 -29.15
N GLY A 255 -15.05 -39.76 -28.07
CA GLY A 255 -14.41 -40.83 -27.30
C GLY A 255 -13.19 -40.40 -26.46
N LYS A 256 -12.86 -39.10 -26.45
CA LYS A 256 -11.77 -38.53 -25.63
C LYS A 256 -12.33 -38.04 -24.31
N GLY A 257 -12.04 -38.75 -23.21
CA GLY A 257 -12.24 -38.20 -21.87
C GLY A 257 -11.21 -37.10 -21.64
N ALA A 258 -11.64 -35.84 -21.63
CA ALA A 258 -10.77 -34.71 -21.31
C ALA A 258 -11.52 -33.63 -20.56
N ALA A 259 -10.87 -33.07 -19.53
CA ALA A 259 -11.30 -31.84 -18.87
C ALA A 259 -11.13 -30.67 -19.85
N VAL A 260 -12.16 -29.82 -19.93
CA VAL A 260 -12.18 -28.67 -20.83
C VAL A 260 -11.85 -27.42 -20.04
N PHE A 261 -10.82 -26.70 -20.48
CA PHE A 261 -10.54 -25.34 -20.03
C PHE A 261 -10.97 -24.37 -21.12
N VAL A 262 -11.86 -23.42 -20.80
CA VAL A 262 -12.26 -22.34 -21.72
C VAL A 262 -11.56 -21.06 -21.28
N PRO A 263 -10.56 -20.57 -22.03
CA PRO A 263 -9.88 -19.33 -21.71
C PRO A 263 -10.81 -18.11 -21.90
N PRO A 264 -10.53 -16.99 -21.19
CA PRO A 264 -11.40 -15.81 -21.17
C PRO A 264 -11.53 -15.08 -22.51
N ASP A 265 -10.73 -15.43 -23.51
CA ASP A 265 -10.79 -14.92 -24.88
C ASP A 265 -11.70 -15.75 -25.81
N GLY A 266 -12.40 -16.76 -25.26
CA GLY A 266 -13.44 -17.52 -25.96
C GLY A 266 -12.92 -18.44 -27.08
N ARG A 267 -11.60 -18.62 -27.21
CA ARG A 267 -11.02 -19.53 -28.20
C ARG A 267 -10.75 -20.89 -27.55
N ALA A 268 -11.56 -21.89 -27.90
CA ALA A 268 -11.27 -23.27 -27.56
C ALA A 268 -10.04 -23.75 -28.36
N ALA A 269 -9.10 -24.41 -27.68
CA ALA A 269 -8.03 -25.21 -28.28
C ALA A 269 -8.41 -26.69 -28.26
#